data_AF-A0AAD1YKA3-F1
#
_entry.id   AF-A0AAD1YKA3-F1
#
_cell.length_a   1.000
_cell.length_b   1.000
_cell.length_c   1.000
_cell.angle_alpha   90.00
_cell.angle_beta   90.00
_cell.angle_gamma   90.00
#
_symmetry.space_group_name_H-M   'P 1'
#
loop_
_entity.id
_entity.type
_entity.pdbx_description
1 polymer ?
#
loop_
_entity_poly.entity_id
_entity_poly.type
_entity_poly.pdbx_seq_one_letter_code
_entity_poly.pdbx_strand_id
1 'polypeptide(L)'
;MLKNGNKPIIVTCIIIVLSMSILIAGKNILDHHKCYVVIKDIAANYRIDDIKISFQNGSYGDDINIDADDFENLTGDEKYIFIKELDDNTGRLSSITNSIISIGTISSNNNEYSCYSDGIIYKNGEEYYDVNREEKERKMEEFIKYLSENPPYVGMSETYINNTSWGKPTSRKKCLDYDKLVYERRSSTYYWGTGKMAKQVYVVGGEVLSVTTYDKNGIMITDDISQKMRREGNSIGN
;
A
#
# COMPACT_ATOMS: atom_id res chain seq x y z
N MET A 1 45.17 38.01 39.34
CA MET A 1 45.67 38.88 38.26
C MET A 1 45.77 38.07 36.97
N LEU A 2 44.77 38.14 36.10
CA LEU A 2 44.90 37.65 34.73
C LEU A 2 45.91 38.56 34.01
N LYS A 3 47.02 38.00 33.51
CA LYS A 3 48.04 38.75 32.78
C LYS A 3 47.39 39.48 31.60
N ASN A 4 47.64 40.79 31.47
CA ASN A 4 47.07 41.68 30.44
C ASN A 4 47.29 41.23 28.98
N GLY A 5 48.11 40.20 28.72
CA GLY A 5 48.36 39.65 27.38
C GLY A 5 47.23 38.81 26.78
N ASN A 6 46.24 38.34 27.56
CA ASN A 6 45.19 37.44 27.04
C ASN A 6 43.91 38.15 26.56
N LYS A 7 43.77 39.46 26.78
CA LYS A 7 42.60 40.25 26.35
C LYS A 7 42.31 40.19 24.84
N PRO A 8 43.29 40.33 23.92
CA PRO A 8 43.00 40.26 22.48
C PRO A 8 42.51 38.88 22.06
N ILE A 9 43.06 37.80 22.65
CA ILE A 9 42.65 36.41 22.35
C ILE A 9 41.18 36.19 22.74
N ILE A 10 40.77 36.65 23.92
CA ILE A 10 39.38 36.51 24.41
C ILE A 10 38.39 37.24 23.49
N VAL A 11 38.72 38.46 23.05
CA VAL A 11 37.85 39.23 22.15
C VAL A 11 37.70 38.55 20.79
N THR A 12 38.79 38.05 20.22
CA THR A 12 38.75 37.31 18.94
C THR A 12 37.89 36.04 19.05
N CYS A 13 38.00 35.27 20.14
CA CYS A 13 37.17 34.09 20.35
C CYS A 13 35.67 34.43 20.42
N ILE A 14 35.30 35.53 21.10
CA ILE A 14 33.89 35.96 21.21
C ILE A 14 33.34 36.34 19.82
N ILE A 15 34.11 37.07 19.00
CA ILE A 15 33.69 37.46 17.65
C ILE A 15 33.48 36.22 16.77
N ILE A 16 34.39 35.23 16.84
CA ILE A 16 34.24 33.98 16.07
C ILE A 16 32.97 33.25 16.47
N VAL A 17 32.72 33.07 17.78
CA VAL A 17 31.51 32.40 18.26
C VAL A 17 30.23 33.12 17.82
N LEU A 18 30.18 34.46 17.95
CA LEU A 18 29.04 35.24 17.49
C LEU A 18 28.83 35.13 15.97
N SER A 19 29.90 35.19 15.18
CA SER A 19 29.81 35.06 13.72
C SER A 19 29.32 33.66 13.30
N MET A 20 29.77 32.60 13.99
CA MET A 20 29.28 31.24 13.76
C MET A 20 27.80 31.11 14.14
N SER A 21 27.37 31.68 15.27
CA SER A 21 25.96 31.67 15.68
C SER A 21 25.07 32.38 14.66
N ILE A 22 25.50 33.53 14.11
CA ILE A 22 24.77 34.27 13.07
C ILE A 22 24.68 33.46 11.78
N LEU A 23 25.78 32.82 11.35
CA LEU A 23 25.80 31.98 10.15
C LEU A 23 24.88 30.76 10.29
N ILE A 24 24.88 30.11 11.45
CA ILE A 24 23.99 28.97 11.75
C ILE A 24 22.52 29.43 11.72
N ALA A 25 22.19 30.54 12.38
CA ALA A 25 20.83 31.10 12.38
C ALA A 25 20.37 31.48 10.97
N GLY A 26 21.24 32.12 10.18
CA GLY A 26 20.95 32.50 8.79
C GLY A 26 20.70 31.30 7.89
N LYS A 27 21.48 30.23 8.05
CA LYS A 27 21.26 28.97 7.32
C LYS A 27 19.90 28.34 7.67
N ASN A 28 19.56 28.26 8.95
CA ASN A 28 18.29 27.68 9.39
C ASN A 28 17.09 28.43 8.81
N ILE A 29 17.13 29.78 8.79
CA ILE A 29 16.07 30.60 8.19
C ILE A 29 15.91 30.31 6.70
N LEU A 30 17.02 30.17 5.96
CA LEU A 30 16.97 29.87 4.53
C LEU A 30 16.39 28.47 4.26
N ASP A 31 16.78 27.48 5.07
CA ASP A 31 16.29 26.12 4.95
C ASP A 31 14.78 26.04 5.31
N HIS A 32 14.34 26.74 6.36
CA HIS A 32 12.90 26.88 6.70
C HIS A 32 12.11 27.55 5.58
N HIS A 33 12.64 28.61 4.97
CA HIS A 33 11.95 29.29 3.88
C HIS A 33 11.77 28.39 2.65
N LYS A 34 12.79 27.60 2.28
CA LYS A 34 12.67 26.62 1.20
C LYS A 34 11.61 25.56 1.50
N CYS A 35 11.63 24.98 2.71
CA CYS A 35 10.59 24.04 3.13
C CYS A 35 9.20 24.68 3.07
N TYR A 36 9.06 25.92 3.54
CA TYR A 36 7.79 26.64 3.53
C TYR A 36 7.21 26.80 2.12
N VAL A 37 8.04 27.18 1.14
CA VAL A 37 7.62 27.32 -0.27
C VAL A 37 7.17 25.97 -0.83
N VAL A 38 7.98 24.92 -0.62
CA VAL A 38 7.66 23.56 -1.06
C VAL A 38 6.34 23.05 -0.48
N ILE A 39 6.12 23.21 0.83
CA ILE A 39 4.89 22.78 1.50
C ILE A 39 3.68 23.50 0.92
N LYS A 40 3.79 24.82 0.65
CA LYS A 40 2.69 25.59 0.04
C LYS A 40 2.39 25.16 -1.40
N ASP A 41 3.42 24.90 -2.19
CA ASP A 41 3.24 24.45 -3.58
C ASP A 41 2.57 23.07 -3.62
N ILE A 42 3.00 22.14 -2.76
CA ILE A 42 2.36 20.83 -2.62
C ILE A 42 0.90 21.00 -2.19
N ALA A 43 0.64 21.76 -1.12
CA ALA A 43 -0.71 22.02 -0.63
C ALA A 43 -1.68 22.58 -1.68
N ALA A 44 -1.23 23.50 -2.52
CA ALA A 44 -2.04 24.05 -3.59
C ALA A 44 -2.50 22.97 -4.58
N ASN A 45 -1.67 21.94 -4.84
CA ASN A 45 -2.05 20.82 -5.72
C ASN A 45 -3.22 19.99 -5.15
N TYR A 46 -3.37 19.96 -3.82
CA TYR A 46 -4.44 19.24 -3.12
C TYR A 46 -5.58 20.15 -2.66
N ARG A 47 -5.57 21.43 -3.08
CA ARG A 47 -6.59 22.43 -2.70
C ARG A 47 -6.71 22.60 -1.18
N ILE A 48 -5.59 22.51 -0.47
CA ILE A 48 -5.53 22.81 0.95
C ILE A 48 -5.14 24.28 1.07
N ASP A 49 -6.09 25.11 1.49
CA ASP A 49 -5.88 26.53 1.67
C ASP A 49 -5.52 26.86 3.14
N ASP A 50 -5.12 28.12 3.39
CA ASP A 50 -4.88 28.68 4.73
C ASP A 50 -3.96 27.89 5.68
N ILE A 51 -2.98 27.18 5.11
CA ILE A 51 -2.01 26.41 5.90
C ILE A 51 -1.15 27.29 6.80
N LYS A 52 -1.07 26.94 8.08
CA LYS A 52 -0.09 27.47 9.03
C LYS A 52 1.02 26.46 9.24
N ILE A 53 2.26 26.91 9.05
CA ILE A 53 3.46 26.08 9.20
C ILE A 53 4.28 26.64 10.35
N SER A 54 4.67 25.78 11.29
CA SER A 54 5.60 26.15 12.36
C SER A 54 6.73 25.14 12.45
N PHE A 55 7.93 25.64 12.76
CA PHE A 55 9.13 24.85 12.96
C PHE A 55 9.46 24.83 14.46
N GLN A 56 9.62 23.65 15.04
CA GLN A 56 10.06 23.48 16.43
C GLN A 56 11.46 22.90 16.46
N ASN A 57 12.39 23.55 17.16
CA ASN A 57 13.75 23.04 17.31
C ASN A 57 13.74 21.78 18.19
N GLY A 58 13.80 20.61 17.57
CA GLY A 58 13.95 19.33 18.24
C GLY A 58 15.43 18.93 18.42
N SER A 59 15.69 17.99 19.33
CA SER A 59 17.05 17.48 19.61
C SER A 59 17.70 16.78 18.41
N TYR A 60 16.91 16.39 17.39
CA TYR A 60 17.34 15.63 16.22
C TYR A 60 17.06 16.33 14.88
N GLY A 61 16.61 17.59 14.91
CA GLY A 61 16.17 18.33 13.72
C GLY A 61 15.03 19.28 14.06
N ASP A 62 14.66 20.13 13.10
CA ASP A 62 13.49 21.00 13.25
C ASP A 62 12.25 20.19 12.86
N ASP A 63 11.33 19.98 13.79
CA ASP A 63 10.04 19.34 13.53
C ASP A 63 9.12 20.33 12.79
N ILE A 64 8.42 19.85 11.77
CA ILE A 64 7.48 20.66 10.98
C ILE A 64 6.06 20.33 11.43
N ASN A 65 5.37 21.32 11.99
CA ASN A 65 3.95 21.22 12.32
C ASN A 65 3.13 21.99 11.29
N ILE A 66 2.19 21.29 10.66
CA ILE A 66 1.29 21.82 9.65
C ILE A 66 -0.14 21.82 10.21
N ASP A 67 -0.73 23.00 10.32
CA ASP A 67 -2.14 23.19 10.66
C ASP A 67 -2.91 23.52 9.39
N ALA A 68 -3.81 22.61 9.00
CA ALA A 68 -4.50 22.61 7.71
C ALA A 68 -5.92 22.04 7.86
N ASP A 69 -6.92 22.90 8.05
CA ASP A 69 -8.31 22.47 8.29
C ASP A 69 -8.91 21.71 7.09
N ASP A 70 -8.52 22.07 5.86
CA ASP A 70 -8.98 21.39 4.64
C ASP A 70 -8.39 19.98 4.45
N PHE A 71 -7.36 19.62 5.23
CA PHE A 71 -6.75 18.29 5.16
C PHE A 71 -7.75 17.17 5.47
N GLU A 72 -8.75 17.40 6.33
CA GLU A 72 -9.82 16.43 6.61
C GLU A 72 -10.62 16.06 5.36
N ASN A 73 -10.76 16.98 4.40
CA ASN A 73 -11.58 16.80 3.20
C ASN A 73 -10.94 15.85 2.17
N LEU A 74 -9.66 15.52 2.33
CA LEU A 74 -8.95 14.59 1.47
C LEU A 74 -9.37 13.13 1.73
N THR A 75 -9.37 12.32 0.67
CA THR A 75 -9.48 10.85 0.78
C THR A 75 -8.23 10.25 1.45
N GLY A 76 -8.29 8.98 1.89
CA GLY A 76 -7.13 8.30 2.48
C GLY A 76 -5.92 8.27 1.54
N ASP A 77 -6.13 8.00 0.25
CA ASP A 77 -5.10 8.06 -0.78
C ASP A 77 -4.50 9.46 -0.93
N GLU A 78 -5.34 10.49 -1.05
CA GLU A 78 -4.86 11.87 -1.18
C GLU A 78 -4.07 12.30 0.06
N LYS A 79 -4.51 11.92 1.27
CA LYS A 79 -3.77 12.17 2.52
C LYS A 79 -2.40 11.48 2.50
N TYR A 80 -2.33 10.22 2.06
CA TYR A 80 -1.07 9.48 1.97
C TYR A 80 -0.11 10.12 0.97
N ILE A 81 -0.58 10.39 -0.25
CA ILE A 81 0.25 10.96 -1.31
C ILE A 81 0.73 12.35 -0.90
N PHE A 82 -0.14 13.18 -0.31
CA PHE A 82 0.26 14.47 0.23
C PHE A 82 1.38 14.36 1.27
N ILE A 83 1.22 13.52 2.29
CA ILE A 83 2.23 13.35 3.35
C ILE A 83 3.54 12.80 2.75
N LYS A 84 3.46 11.86 1.82
CA LYS A 84 4.62 11.29 1.15
C LYS A 84 5.36 12.32 0.30
N GLU A 85 4.65 13.13 -0.49
CA GLU A 85 5.27 14.20 -1.27
C GLU A 85 5.95 15.24 -0.38
N LEU A 86 5.36 15.55 0.78
CA LEU A 86 6.02 16.41 1.75
C LEU A 86 7.34 15.79 2.24
N ASP A 87 7.37 14.49 2.53
CA ASP A 87 8.58 13.80 3.00
C ASP A 87 9.67 13.81 1.93
N ASP A 88 9.33 13.35 0.73
CA ASP A 88 10.24 13.22 -0.41
C ASP A 88 10.88 14.58 -0.78
N ASN A 89 10.15 15.69 -0.62
CA ASN A 89 10.63 17.02 -0.99
C ASN A 89 11.29 17.80 0.15
N THR A 90 10.93 17.54 1.41
CA THR A 90 11.50 18.28 2.55
C THR A 90 12.67 17.57 3.19
N GLY A 91 12.71 16.23 3.14
CA GLY A 91 13.74 15.40 3.81
C GLY A 91 13.87 15.68 5.30
N ARG A 92 12.87 16.33 5.91
CA ARG A 92 12.89 16.91 7.26
C ARG A 92 11.75 16.42 8.13
N LEU A 93 10.86 15.61 7.58
CA LEU A 93 9.74 15.03 8.30
C LEU A 93 10.12 13.77 9.09
N SER A 94 11.26 13.16 8.80
CA SER A 94 11.76 11.99 9.52
C SER A 94 12.39 12.35 10.88
N SER A 95 11.69 12.10 11.98
CA SER A 95 12.34 12.04 13.31
C SER A 95 12.76 10.60 13.63
N ILE A 96 14.04 10.40 13.96
CA ILE A 96 14.58 9.08 14.33
C ILE A 96 14.25 8.82 15.79
N THR A 97 13.19 8.05 16.05
CA THR A 97 12.97 7.39 17.34
C THR A 97 12.98 5.87 17.16
N ASN A 98 14.18 5.29 17.17
CA ASN A 98 14.58 3.90 17.43
C ASN A 98 13.75 2.67 16.98
N SER A 99 12.67 2.76 16.21
CA SER A 99 12.07 1.63 15.47
C SER A 99 11.09 2.04 14.37
N ILE A 100 10.56 3.26 14.35
CA ILE A 100 9.61 3.71 13.32
C ILE A 100 9.88 5.20 13.01
N ILE A 101 10.16 5.52 11.76
CA ILE A 101 10.36 6.91 11.32
C ILE A 101 8.96 7.50 11.17
N SER A 102 8.54 8.35 12.12
CA SER A 102 7.38 9.21 11.93
C SER A 102 7.74 10.24 10.86
N ILE A 103 6.90 10.35 9.83
CA ILE A 103 7.03 11.23 8.66
C ILE A 103 6.32 12.58 8.96
N GLY A 104 6.34 12.99 10.23
CA GLY A 104 5.80 14.24 10.71
C GLY A 104 4.30 14.22 11.00
N THR A 105 3.85 15.36 11.52
CA THR A 105 2.53 15.50 12.14
C THR A 105 1.74 16.61 11.44
N ILE A 106 0.55 16.27 10.95
CA ILE A 106 -0.43 17.25 10.45
C ILE A 106 -1.55 17.34 11.47
N SER A 107 -1.83 18.55 11.95
CA SER A 107 -3.02 18.82 12.77
C SER A 107 -4.14 19.40 11.91
N SER A 108 -5.35 18.86 12.04
CA SER A 108 -6.53 19.35 11.34
C SER A 108 -7.78 19.11 12.18
N ASN A 109 -8.58 20.14 12.43
CA ASN A 109 -9.84 20.02 13.18
C ASN A 109 -9.73 19.23 14.52
N ASN A 110 -8.70 19.50 15.32
CA ASN A 110 -8.35 18.79 16.56
C ASN A 110 -7.91 17.33 16.40
N ASN A 111 -7.69 16.87 15.18
CA ASN A 111 -7.10 15.57 14.91
C ASN A 111 -5.62 15.72 14.56
N GLU A 112 -4.83 14.77 15.04
CA GLU A 112 -3.42 14.64 14.74
C GLU A 112 -3.22 13.47 13.78
N TYR A 113 -2.60 13.73 12.64
CA TYR A 113 -2.26 12.74 11.63
C TYR A 113 -0.76 12.52 11.60
N SER A 114 -0.35 11.26 11.70
CA SER A 114 1.04 10.85 11.47
C SER A 114 1.08 9.76 10.43
N CYS A 115 2.06 9.79 9.54
CA CYS A 115 2.34 8.71 8.61
C CYS A 115 3.67 8.07 8.95
N TYR A 116 3.78 6.77 8.73
CA TYR A 116 5.05 6.06 8.85
C TYR A 116 5.46 5.44 7.51
N SER A 117 6.72 5.04 7.41
CA SER A 117 7.30 4.52 6.17
C SER A 117 6.67 3.21 5.67
N ASP A 118 5.83 2.58 6.48
CA ASP A 118 5.07 1.38 6.15
C ASP A 118 3.81 1.66 5.32
N GLY A 119 3.46 2.93 5.08
CA GLY A 119 2.28 3.32 4.32
C GLY A 119 1.00 3.37 5.16
N ILE A 120 1.15 3.43 6.49
CA ILE A 120 0.03 3.57 7.42
C ILE A 120 -0.07 5.02 7.90
N ILE A 121 -1.28 5.58 7.81
CA ILE A 121 -1.67 6.84 8.43
C ILE A 121 -2.38 6.53 9.74
N TYR A 122 -1.97 7.21 10.80
CA TYR A 122 -2.58 7.17 12.12
C TYR A 122 -3.32 8.49 12.37
N LYS A 123 -4.52 8.41 12.94
CA LYS A 123 -5.31 9.53 13.42
C LYS A 123 -5.42 9.44 14.94
N ASN A 124 -4.90 10.44 15.65
CA ASN A 124 -4.84 10.47 17.12
C ASN A 124 -4.19 9.22 17.75
N GLY A 125 -3.19 8.64 17.06
CA GLY A 125 -2.48 7.44 17.48
C GLY A 125 -3.17 6.11 17.14
N GLU A 126 -4.34 6.13 16.52
CA GLU A 126 -5.03 4.93 16.03
C GLU A 126 -4.85 4.77 14.52
N GLU A 127 -4.73 3.53 14.03
CA GLU A 127 -4.64 3.24 12.60
C GLU A 127 -5.89 3.77 11.87
N TYR A 128 -5.70 4.67 10.91
CA TYR A 128 -6.77 5.33 10.16
C TYR A 128 -6.81 4.85 8.71
N TYR A 129 -5.64 4.67 8.09
CA TYR A 129 -5.53 4.29 6.68
C TYR A 129 -4.29 3.43 6.45
N ASP A 130 -4.41 2.35 5.69
CA ASP A 130 -3.30 1.46 5.31
C ASP A 130 -3.33 1.27 3.79
N VAL A 131 -2.42 1.96 3.10
CA VAL A 131 -2.34 1.97 1.63
C VAL A 131 -2.19 0.55 1.08
N ASN A 132 -1.45 -0.32 1.79
CA ASN A 132 -1.21 -1.68 1.33
C ASN A 132 -2.47 -2.53 1.44
N ARG A 133 -3.28 -2.31 2.49
CA ARG A 133 -4.57 -2.98 2.66
C ARG A 133 -5.54 -2.57 1.56
N GLU A 134 -5.66 -1.27 1.32
CA GLU A 134 -6.57 -0.70 0.33
C GLU A 134 -6.17 -1.11 -1.10
N GLU A 135 -4.88 -1.07 -1.44
CA GLU A 135 -4.42 -1.55 -2.75
C GLU A 135 -4.69 -3.05 -2.93
N LYS A 136 -4.50 -3.85 -1.88
CA LYS A 136 -4.79 -5.28 -1.91
C LYS A 136 -6.28 -5.56 -2.06
N GLU A 137 -7.14 -4.79 -1.38
CA GLU A 137 -8.59 -4.88 -1.50
C GLU A 137 -9.04 -4.50 -2.90
N ARG A 138 -8.56 -3.38 -3.46
CA ARG A 138 -8.86 -2.98 -4.84
C ARG A 138 -8.43 -4.03 -5.86
N LYS A 139 -7.21 -4.58 -5.74
CA LYS A 139 -6.74 -5.67 -6.60
C LYS A 139 -7.61 -6.93 -6.45
N MET A 140 -8.07 -7.23 -5.24
CA MET A 140 -8.99 -8.33 -4.99
C MET A 140 -10.34 -8.06 -5.66
N GLU A 141 -10.91 -6.87 -5.54
CA GLU A 141 -12.17 -6.49 -6.20
C GLU A 141 -12.07 -6.60 -7.73
N GLU A 142 -10.99 -6.06 -8.32
CA GLU A 142 -10.71 -6.20 -9.75
C GLU A 142 -10.59 -7.67 -10.17
N PHE A 143 -9.91 -8.49 -9.35
CA PHE A 143 -9.79 -9.91 -9.59
C PHE A 143 -11.15 -10.62 -9.49
N ILE A 144 -11.97 -10.32 -8.49
CA ILE A 144 -13.32 -10.88 -8.34
C ILE A 144 -14.21 -10.44 -9.50
N LYS A 145 -14.11 -9.19 -9.96
CA LYS A 145 -14.81 -8.70 -11.14
C LYS A 145 -14.38 -9.47 -12.39
N TYR A 146 -13.08 -9.62 -12.61
CA TYR A 146 -12.53 -10.43 -13.69
C TYR A 146 -13.08 -11.86 -13.63
N LEU A 147 -13.09 -12.49 -12.46
CA LEU A 147 -13.68 -13.82 -12.30
C LEU A 147 -15.16 -13.82 -12.67
N SER A 148 -15.95 -12.83 -12.25
CA SER A 148 -17.40 -12.79 -12.53
C SER A 148 -17.73 -12.75 -14.03
N GLU A 149 -16.79 -12.30 -14.86
CA GLU A 149 -16.91 -12.22 -16.31
C GLU A 149 -16.33 -13.44 -17.04
N ASN A 150 -15.57 -14.31 -16.35
CA ASN A 150 -14.81 -15.41 -16.94
C ASN A 150 -15.20 -16.80 -16.36
N PRO A 151 -15.11 -17.89 -17.13
CA PRO A 151 -15.36 -19.24 -16.59
C PRO A 151 -14.24 -19.68 -15.63
N PRO A 152 -14.46 -20.73 -14.82
CA PRO A 152 -13.36 -21.42 -14.15
C PRO A 152 -12.27 -21.83 -15.14
N TYR A 153 -11.01 -21.83 -14.70
CA TYR A 153 -9.84 -22.19 -15.52
C TYR A 153 -8.86 -23.07 -14.74
N VAL A 154 -8.00 -23.80 -15.45
CA VAL A 154 -6.99 -24.68 -14.85
C VAL A 154 -5.94 -23.87 -14.08
N GLY A 155 -5.69 -24.23 -12.83
CA GLY A 155 -4.83 -23.51 -11.89
C GLY A 155 -5.56 -22.52 -10.99
N MET A 156 -6.88 -22.36 -11.14
CA MET A 156 -7.69 -21.55 -10.24
C MET A 156 -7.82 -22.23 -8.85
N SER A 157 -7.79 -21.46 -7.76
CA SER A 157 -8.15 -21.95 -6.43
C SER A 157 -9.64 -22.33 -6.35
N GLU A 158 -9.95 -23.45 -5.69
CA GLU A 158 -11.30 -23.93 -5.39
C GLU A 158 -12.15 -22.86 -4.70
N THR A 159 -11.54 -22.00 -3.89
CA THR A 159 -12.22 -20.92 -3.16
C THR A 159 -12.87 -19.89 -4.08
N TYR A 160 -12.36 -19.72 -5.30
CA TYR A 160 -12.82 -18.70 -6.26
C TYR A 160 -13.85 -19.23 -7.28
N ILE A 161 -14.13 -20.53 -7.30
CA ILE A 161 -15.05 -21.16 -8.26
C ILE A 161 -16.42 -20.46 -8.27
N ASN A 162 -16.93 -20.09 -7.09
CA ASN A 162 -18.23 -19.46 -6.94
C ASN A 162 -18.28 -18.01 -7.45
N ASN A 163 -17.12 -17.36 -7.59
CA ASN A 163 -16.99 -15.99 -8.07
C ASN A 163 -16.89 -15.91 -9.59
N THR A 164 -16.93 -17.05 -10.29
CA THR A 164 -16.81 -17.10 -11.75
C THR A 164 -18.13 -16.74 -12.45
N SER A 165 -18.08 -16.47 -13.76
CA SER A 165 -19.26 -16.30 -14.62
C SER A 165 -20.25 -17.48 -14.61
N TRP A 166 -19.82 -18.66 -14.12
CA TRP A 166 -20.72 -19.80 -13.96
C TRP A 166 -21.55 -19.73 -12.68
N GLY A 167 -21.19 -18.84 -11.75
CA GLY A 167 -21.84 -18.69 -10.46
C GLY A 167 -21.71 -19.93 -9.58
N LYS A 168 -22.66 -20.10 -8.65
CA LYS A 168 -22.62 -21.21 -7.69
C LYS A 168 -22.94 -22.56 -8.39
N PRO A 169 -22.14 -23.62 -8.14
CA PRO A 169 -22.40 -24.94 -8.69
C PRO A 169 -23.72 -25.50 -8.17
N THR A 170 -24.42 -26.25 -9.03
CA THR A 170 -25.66 -26.95 -8.70
C THR A 170 -25.40 -28.12 -7.75
N SER A 171 -24.26 -28.79 -7.88
CA SER A 171 -23.86 -29.86 -6.96
C SER A 171 -22.34 -30.02 -6.88
N ARG A 172 -21.90 -30.71 -5.82
CA ARG A 172 -20.50 -31.08 -5.56
C ARG A 172 -20.43 -32.55 -5.18
N LYS A 173 -19.54 -33.30 -5.81
CA LYS A 173 -19.22 -34.69 -5.46
C LYS A 173 -17.80 -34.76 -4.91
N LYS A 174 -17.66 -35.17 -3.65
CA LYS A 174 -16.36 -35.42 -3.02
C LYS A 174 -15.84 -36.82 -3.39
N CYS A 175 -14.52 -37.03 -3.35
CA CYS A 175 -13.93 -38.35 -3.47
C CYS A 175 -14.23 -39.25 -2.25
N LEU A 176 -13.92 -40.54 -2.36
CA LEU A 176 -14.04 -41.49 -1.25
C LEU A 176 -13.15 -41.06 -0.08
N ASP A 177 -13.66 -41.19 1.15
CA ASP A 177 -12.95 -40.86 2.39
C ASP A 177 -12.41 -39.41 2.45
N TYR A 178 -13.00 -38.48 1.71
CA TYR A 178 -12.53 -37.09 1.59
C TYR A 178 -12.12 -36.45 2.93
N ASP A 179 -12.96 -36.60 3.96
CA ASP A 179 -12.72 -35.95 5.25
C ASP A 179 -11.58 -36.64 6.06
N LYS A 180 -11.19 -37.86 5.69
CA LYS A 180 -10.05 -38.60 6.27
C LYS A 180 -8.75 -38.38 5.49
N LEU A 181 -8.81 -37.82 4.29
CA LEU A 181 -7.62 -37.54 3.48
C LEU A 181 -6.94 -36.26 3.93
N VAL A 182 -5.61 -36.23 3.80
CA VAL A 182 -4.80 -35.00 3.85
C VAL A 182 -5.19 -34.08 2.69
N TYR A 183 -5.01 -32.77 2.89
CA TYR A 183 -5.54 -31.73 2.01
C TYR A 183 -5.17 -31.94 0.54
N GLU A 184 -3.91 -32.29 0.26
CA GLU A 184 -3.34 -32.46 -1.08
C GLU A 184 -3.92 -33.64 -1.85
N ARG A 185 -4.54 -34.60 -1.13
CA ARG A 185 -5.17 -35.80 -1.73
C ARG A 185 -6.68 -35.68 -1.86
N ARG A 186 -7.28 -34.62 -1.32
CA ARG A 186 -8.70 -34.37 -1.44
C ARG A 186 -9.03 -33.97 -2.86
N SER A 187 -10.06 -34.60 -3.43
CA SER A 187 -10.59 -34.19 -4.73
C SER A 187 -12.10 -33.99 -4.70
N SER A 188 -12.56 -33.08 -5.54
CA SER A 188 -13.98 -32.75 -5.67
C SER A 188 -14.31 -32.45 -7.13
N THR A 189 -15.50 -32.86 -7.56
CA THR A 189 -16.07 -32.47 -8.84
C THR A 189 -17.27 -31.58 -8.61
N TYR A 190 -17.26 -30.40 -9.22
CA TYR A 190 -18.34 -29.43 -9.20
C TYR A 190 -19.12 -29.49 -10.51
N TYR A 191 -20.44 -29.33 -10.43
CA TYR A 191 -21.33 -29.43 -11.59
C TYR A 191 -22.27 -28.24 -11.68
N TRP A 192 -22.48 -27.74 -12.90
CA TRP A 192 -23.48 -26.73 -13.24
C TRP A 192 -24.44 -27.27 -14.29
N GLY A 193 -25.73 -27.04 -14.06
CA GLY A 193 -26.81 -27.43 -14.99
C GLY A 193 -27.05 -28.94 -15.05
N THR A 194 -27.96 -29.34 -15.95
CA THR A 194 -28.30 -30.74 -16.23
C THR A 194 -28.41 -30.97 -17.75
N GLY A 195 -28.24 -32.22 -18.21
CA GLY A 195 -28.40 -32.58 -19.62
C GLY A 195 -27.28 -32.07 -20.54
N LYS A 196 -27.64 -31.63 -21.76
CA LYS A 196 -26.69 -31.30 -22.84
C LYS A 196 -25.84 -30.04 -22.61
N MET A 197 -26.14 -29.24 -21.58
CA MET A 197 -25.38 -28.03 -21.24
C MET A 197 -24.65 -28.16 -19.90
N ALA A 198 -24.36 -29.40 -19.50
CA ALA A 198 -23.62 -29.64 -18.27
C ALA A 198 -22.23 -28.99 -18.33
N LYS A 199 -21.75 -28.51 -17.20
CA LYS A 199 -20.38 -28.05 -17.02
C LYS A 199 -19.83 -28.69 -15.77
N GLN A 200 -18.55 -29.05 -15.80
CA GLN A 200 -17.89 -29.67 -14.66
C GLN A 200 -16.51 -29.08 -14.43
N VAL A 201 -16.12 -29.02 -13.16
CA VAL A 201 -14.79 -28.62 -12.72
C VAL A 201 -14.26 -29.71 -11.79
N TYR A 202 -13.05 -30.20 -12.06
CA TYR A 202 -12.36 -31.17 -11.22
C TYR A 202 -11.24 -30.48 -10.44
N VAL A 203 -11.25 -30.67 -9.12
CA VAL A 203 -10.34 -30.04 -8.16
C VAL A 203 -9.56 -31.12 -7.42
N VAL A 204 -8.27 -30.89 -7.20
CA VAL A 204 -7.41 -31.68 -6.30
C VAL A 204 -6.58 -30.73 -5.45
N GLY A 205 -6.48 -30.97 -4.15
CA GLY A 205 -5.67 -30.13 -3.26
C GLY A 205 -6.11 -28.66 -3.23
N GLY A 206 -7.38 -28.39 -3.51
CA GLY A 206 -7.94 -27.04 -3.61
C GLY A 206 -7.56 -26.27 -4.89
N GLU A 207 -6.99 -26.92 -5.90
CA GLU A 207 -6.70 -26.31 -7.21
C GLU A 207 -7.50 -27.00 -8.33
N VAL A 208 -8.01 -26.20 -9.28
CA VAL A 208 -8.71 -26.68 -10.48
C VAL A 208 -7.73 -27.34 -11.44
N LEU A 209 -7.87 -28.65 -11.66
CA LEU A 209 -7.03 -29.41 -12.60
C LEU A 209 -7.66 -29.60 -13.98
N SER A 210 -9.00 -29.55 -14.05
CA SER A 210 -9.70 -29.66 -15.32
C SER A 210 -11.03 -28.93 -15.29
N VAL A 211 -11.36 -28.32 -16.42
CA VAL A 211 -12.62 -27.66 -16.70
C VAL A 211 -13.19 -28.31 -17.94
N THR A 212 -14.42 -28.82 -17.86
CA THR A 212 -15.09 -29.43 -19.01
C THR A 212 -16.46 -28.81 -19.23
N THR A 213 -16.77 -28.47 -20.48
CA THR A 213 -18.08 -27.99 -20.91
C THR A 213 -18.64 -28.90 -21.99
N TYR A 214 -19.96 -29.08 -21.97
CA TYR A 214 -20.70 -29.75 -23.04
C TYR A 214 -21.52 -28.70 -23.80
N ASP A 215 -21.40 -28.68 -25.13
CA ASP A 215 -22.23 -27.82 -25.97
C ASP A 215 -23.62 -28.43 -26.23
N LYS A 216 -24.53 -27.68 -26.85
CA LYS A 216 -25.89 -28.15 -27.21
C LYS A 216 -25.93 -29.43 -28.06
N ASN A 217 -24.83 -29.75 -28.73
CA ASN A 217 -24.69 -30.92 -29.58
C ASN A 217 -24.04 -32.11 -28.84
N GLY A 218 -23.63 -31.92 -27.58
CA GLY A 218 -22.91 -32.92 -26.78
C GLY A 218 -21.40 -32.95 -27.04
N ILE A 219 -20.85 -31.96 -27.75
CA ILE A 219 -19.40 -31.83 -27.95
C ILE A 219 -18.77 -31.42 -26.63
N MET A 220 -17.81 -32.22 -26.20
CA MET A 220 -17.06 -32.01 -24.97
C MET A 220 -15.82 -31.17 -25.27
N ILE A 221 -15.70 -30.02 -24.61
CA ILE A 221 -14.47 -29.22 -24.59
C ILE A 221 -13.88 -29.37 -23.19
N THR A 222 -12.69 -29.95 -23.11
CA THR A 222 -11.94 -30.12 -21.86
C THR A 222 -10.67 -29.31 -21.94
N ASP A 223 -10.50 -28.40 -20.99
CA ASP A 223 -9.21 -27.82 -20.65
C ASP A 223 -8.67 -28.54 -19.41
N ASP A 224 -7.43 -29.00 -19.46
CA ASP A 224 -6.80 -29.77 -18.40
C ASP A 224 -5.29 -29.49 -18.33
N ILE A 225 -4.70 -29.76 -17.16
CA ILE A 225 -3.28 -29.49 -16.94
C ILE A 225 -2.36 -30.29 -17.87
N SER A 226 -2.81 -31.45 -18.37
CA SER A 226 -2.03 -32.27 -19.30
C SER A 226 -1.98 -31.65 -20.70
N GLN A 227 -3.08 -31.04 -21.15
CA GLN A 227 -3.13 -30.27 -22.39
C GLN A 227 -2.32 -28.97 -22.29
N LYS A 228 -2.36 -28.30 -21.15
CA LYS A 228 -1.52 -27.12 -20.89
C LYS A 228 -0.03 -27.44 -20.99
N MET A 229 0.43 -28.51 -20.34
CA MET A 229 1.83 -28.96 -20.42
C MET A 229 2.24 -29.36 -21.85
N ARG A 230 1.34 -29.97 -22.64
CA ARG A 230 1.61 -30.28 -24.07
C ARG A 230 1.73 -29.03 -24.95
N ARG A 231 0.95 -27.99 -24.67
CA ARG A 231 1.01 -26.71 -25.43
C ARG A 231 2.28 -25.93 -25.09
N GLU A 232 2.65 -25.86 -23.82
CA GLU A 232 3.85 -25.16 -23.36
C GLU A 232 5.14 -25.91 -23.75
N GLY A 233 5.14 -27.25 -23.72
CA GLY A 233 6.27 -28.08 -24.18
C GLY A 233 6.55 -27.97 -25.68
N ASN A 234 5.56 -27.64 -26.51
CA ASN A 234 5.73 -27.40 -27.94
C ASN A 234 6.15 -25.95 -28.28
N SER A 235 6.19 -25.03 -27.31
CA SER A 235 6.61 -23.64 -27.52
C SER A 235 8.12 -23.42 -27.32
N ILE A 236 8.87 -24.43 -26.90
CA ILE A 236 10.34 -24.37 -26.70
C ILE A 236 11.10 -24.89 -27.94
N GLY A 237 10.37 -25.30 -28.98
CA GLY A 237 10.94 -25.76 -30.25
C GLY A 237 10.35 -25.03 -31.44
N ASN A 238 10.66 -23.74 -31.58
CA ASN A 238 10.70 -22.99 -32.84
C ASN A 238 11.56 -21.74 -32.68
#